data_AF-A0A813UJK9-F1
#
_entry.id   AF-A0A813UJK9-F1
#
_cell.length_a   1.000
_cell.length_b   1.000
_cell.length_c   1.000
_cell.angle_alpha   90.00
_cell.angle_beta   90.00
_cell.angle_gamma   90.00
#
_symmetry.space_group_name_H-M   'P 1'
#
loop_
_entity.id
_entity.type
_entity.pdbx_description
1 polymer ?
#
loop_
_entity_poly.entity_id
_entity_poly.type
_entity_poly.pdbx_seq_one_letter_code
_entity_poly.pdbx_strand_id
1 'polypeptide(L)'
;MRREDCPTANDNSITPRKCVWLPEPHDARPSVWADNALCLPLHSKIELIWSWCGPIPNISCVHLYDAEAPAIFNDNFICWKQNQ
;
A
#
# COMPACT_ATOMS: atom_id res chain seq x y z
N MET A 1 9.16 2.44 -14.69
CA MET A 1 7.75 2.02 -14.88
C MET A 1 6.90 3.28 -14.94
N ARG A 2 5.79 3.33 -15.71
CA ARG A 2 4.92 4.54 -15.72
C ARG A 2 4.01 4.50 -14.50
N ARG A 3 3.64 5.68 -13.97
CA ARG A 3 2.81 5.82 -12.75
C ARG A 3 1.44 5.12 -12.84
N GLU A 4 0.94 4.91 -14.04
CA GLU A 4 -0.32 4.21 -14.30
C GLU A 4 -0.23 2.67 -14.34
N ASP A 5 0.97 2.10 -14.19
CA ASP A 5 1.19 0.65 -14.21
C ASP A 5 1.37 0.04 -12.80
N CYS A 6 1.08 0.77 -11.72
CA CYS A 6 1.30 0.32 -10.34
C CYS A 6 0.25 -0.73 -9.89
N PRO A 7 0.62 -1.99 -9.62
CA PRO A 7 -0.32 -3.01 -9.14
C PRO A 7 -0.72 -2.78 -7.69
N THR A 8 -2.01 -2.97 -7.39
CA THR A 8 -2.60 -2.83 -6.05
C THR A 8 -2.66 -4.19 -5.34
N ALA A 9 -2.31 -4.27 -4.05
CA ALA A 9 -2.34 -5.52 -3.30
C ALA A 9 -3.45 -5.54 -2.23
N ASN A 10 -4.49 -6.37 -2.42
CA ASN A 10 -5.58 -6.59 -1.46
C ASN A 10 -5.79 -8.10 -1.22
N ASP A 11 -5.91 -8.55 0.03
CA ASP A 11 -6.27 -9.92 0.42
C ASP A 11 -7.23 -9.92 1.64
N ASN A 12 -8.24 -10.79 1.60
CA ASN A 12 -9.35 -10.84 2.54
C ASN A 12 -9.38 -12.12 3.41
N SER A 13 -8.26 -12.84 3.57
CA SER A 13 -8.24 -14.08 4.33
C SER A 13 -7.40 -14.03 5.62
N ILE A 14 -7.93 -14.70 6.66
CA ILE A 14 -7.40 -14.96 8.02
C ILE A 14 -7.77 -13.88 9.06
N THR A 15 -8.80 -14.20 9.87
CA THR A 15 -9.61 -13.33 10.75
C THR A 15 -10.36 -12.22 10.01
N PRO A 16 -11.64 -11.90 10.33
CA PRO A 16 -12.43 -10.97 9.51
C PRO A 16 -11.84 -9.55 9.55
N ARG A 17 -10.93 -9.29 8.61
CA ARG A 17 -10.23 -8.03 8.36
C ARG A 17 -10.00 -7.89 6.85
N LYS A 18 -10.00 -6.65 6.36
CA LYS A 18 -9.61 -6.32 4.99
C LYS A 18 -8.13 -5.92 5.04
N CYS A 19 -7.24 -6.67 4.41
CA CYS A 19 -5.81 -6.40 4.48
C CYS A 19 -5.25 -5.98 3.11
N VAL A 20 -4.27 -5.09 3.15
CA VAL A 20 -3.43 -4.75 1.99
C VAL A 20 -2.00 -5.15 2.30
N TRP A 21 -1.35 -5.81 1.37
CA TRP A 21 0.06 -6.17 1.49
C TRP A 21 0.93 -4.98 1.08
N LEU A 22 2.09 -4.83 1.72
CA LEU A 22 3.03 -3.74 1.50
C LEU A 22 4.34 -4.25 0.90
N PRO A 23 4.31 -4.94 -0.27
CA PRO A 23 5.56 -5.31 -0.93
C PRO A 23 6.30 -4.06 -1.35
N GLU A 24 7.63 -4.13 -1.33
CA GLU A 24 8.50 -3.10 -1.89
C GLU A 24 9.38 -3.71 -2.99
N PRO A 25 8.87 -3.79 -4.24
CA PRO A 25 9.58 -4.44 -5.33
C PRO A 25 10.88 -3.72 -5.74
N HIS A 26 11.04 -2.44 -5.39
CA HIS A 26 12.25 -1.68 -5.69
C HIS A 26 13.33 -1.79 -4.59
N ASP A 27 13.03 -2.41 -3.44
CA ASP A 27 14.06 -2.81 -2.46
C ASP A 27 15.00 -3.85 -3.09
N ALA A 28 16.29 -3.81 -2.74
CA ALA A 28 17.26 -4.81 -3.17
C ALA A 28 16.95 -6.23 -2.64
N ARG A 29 16.10 -6.35 -1.61
CA ARG A 29 15.64 -7.59 -0.99
C ARG A 29 14.11 -7.59 -0.89
N PRO A 30 13.37 -7.64 -2.02
CA PRO A 30 11.92 -7.39 -2.04
C PRO A 30 11.10 -8.36 -1.19
N SER A 31 11.62 -9.55 -0.91
CA SER A 31 10.98 -10.55 -0.04
C SER A 31 10.90 -10.13 1.43
N VAL A 32 11.71 -9.16 1.90
CA VAL A 32 11.71 -8.74 3.32
C VAL A 32 10.49 -7.89 3.69
N TRP A 33 9.74 -7.42 2.69
CA TRP A 33 8.51 -6.64 2.87
C TRP A 33 7.27 -7.40 2.41
N ALA A 34 7.43 -8.57 1.80
CA ALA A 34 6.34 -9.33 1.17
C ALA A 34 5.35 -9.94 2.16
N ASP A 35 5.69 -10.01 3.45
CA ASP A 35 4.88 -10.52 4.55
C ASP A 35 4.30 -9.41 5.46
N ASN A 36 4.52 -8.14 5.10
CA ASN A 36 3.93 -7.02 5.81
C ASN A 36 2.54 -6.69 5.25
N ALA A 37 1.56 -6.52 6.14
CA ALA A 37 0.20 -6.16 5.78
C ALA A 37 -0.39 -5.10 6.73
N LEU A 38 -1.16 -4.17 6.17
CA LEU A 38 -2.02 -3.26 6.92
C LEU A 38 -3.46 -3.75 6.82
N CYS A 39 -4.10 -3.91 7.96
CA CYS A 39 -5.44 -4.49 8.04
C CYS A 39 -6.43 -3.51 8.67
N LEU A 40 -7.63 -3.45 8.08
CA LEU A 40 -8.78 -2.74 8.62
C LEU A 40 -9.82 -3.72 9.17
N PRO A 41 -10.66 -3.29 10.14
CA PRO A 41 -11.89 -4.02 10.46
C PRO A 41 -12.76 -4.23 9.22
N LEU A 42 -13.45 -5.37 9.09
CA LEU A 42 -14.36 -5.64 7.95
C LEU A 42 -15.39 -4.52 7.74
N HIS A 43 -15.91 -3.96 8.82
CA HIS A 43 -16.93 -2.90 8.77
C HIS A 43 -16.36 -1.51 8.48
N SER A 44 -15.05 -1.39 8.24
CA SER A 44 -14.48 -0.13 7.80
C SER A 44 -15.15 0.31 6.50
N LYS A 45 -15.57 1.58 6.50
CA LYS A 45 -16.07 2.30 5.31
C LYS A 45 -14.94 2.74 4.39
N ILE A 46 -13.71 2.33 4.67
CA ILE A 46 -12.53 2.69 3.90
C ILE A 46 -11.96 1.43 3.28
N GLU A 47 -11.59 1.52 2.01
CA GLU A 47 -10.75 0.56 1.32
C GLU A 47 -9.35 1.14 1.19
N LEU A 48 -8.36 0.49 1.82
CA LEU A 48 -6.96 0.85 1.65
C LEU A 48 -6.42 0.30 0.33
N ILE A 49 -5.41 0.98 -0.21
CA ILE A 49 -4.64 0.58 -1.37
C ILE A 49 -3.19 0.96 -1.11
N TRP A 50 -2.27 0.00 -1.23
CA TRP A 50 -0.84 0.27 -1.22
C TRP A 50 -0.35 0.67 -2.62
N SER A 51 0.51 1.68 -2.68
CA SER A 51 1.23 2.07 -3.89
C SER A 51 2.70 2.30 -3.57
N TRP A 52 3.58 1.57 -4.24
CA TRP A 52 5.03 1.62 -4.06
C TRP A 52 5.74 2.47 -5.14
N CYS A 53 4.97 3.23 -5.93
CA CYS A 53 5.53 4.01 -7.06
C CYS A 53 4.85 5.38 -7.29
N GLY A 54 4.26 5.93 -6.23
CA GLY A 54 3.67 7.27 -6.19
C GLY A 54 2.19 7.27 -5.77
N PRO A 55 1.58 8.46 -5.64
CA PRO A 55 0.17 8.57 -5.28
C PRO A 55 -0.73 8.12 -6.43
N ILE A 56 -1.84 7.46 -6.10
CA ILE A 56 -2.86 7.05 -7.08
C ILE A 56 -3.78 8.27 -7.37
N PRO A 57 -4.01 8.63 -8.65
CA PRO A 57 -4.87 9.76 -8.98
C PRO A 57 -6.31 9.59 -8.49
N ASN A 58 -6.96 10.71 -8.17
CA ASN A 58 -8.39 10.80 -7.80
C ASN A 58 -8.80 10.08 -6.52
N ILE A 59 -7.86 9.70 -5.65
CA ILE A 59 -8.15 9.17 -4.31
C ILE A 59 -7.26 9.85 -3.26
N SER A 60 -7.62 9.71 -2.00
CA SER A 60 -6.80 10.27 -0.91
C SER A 60 -5.57 9.39 -0.69
N CYS A 61 -4.41 10.01 -0.50
CA CYS A 61 -3.15 9.29 -0.26
C CYS A 61 -2.33 10.00 0.82
N VAL A 62 -1.65 9.21 1.65
CA VAL A 62 -0.62 9.67 2.59
C VAL A 62 0.72 9.06 2.19
N HIS A 63 1.76 9.89 2.21
CA HIS A 63 3.13 9.46 1.92
C HIS A 63 3.67 8.66 3.11
N LEU A 64 4.08 7.41 2.87
CA LEU A 64 4.75 6.56 3.85
C LEU A 64 6.26 6.75 3.70
N TYR A 65 6.74 7.84 4.28
CA TYR A 65 8.14 8.24 4.22
C TYR A 65 8.97 7.59 5.33
N ASP A 66 10.12 7.03 4.96
CA ASP A 66 11.18 6.62 5.88
C ASP A 66 12.42 7.51 5.67
N ALA A 67 12.81 8.25 6.72
CA ALA A 67 13.96 9.16 6.68
C ALA A 67 15.30 8.43 6.62
N GLU A 68 15.36 7.19 7.11
CA GLU A 68 16.57 6.35 7.10
C GLU A 68 16.71 5.59 5.77
N ALA A 69 15.61 5.42 5.02
CA ALA A 69 15.58 4.72 3.74
C ALA A 69 14.87 5.50 2.61
N PRO A 70 15.22 6.78 2.36
CA PRO A 70 14.52 7.61 1.37
C PRO A 70 14.71 7.13 -0.06
N ALA A 71 15.77 6.36 -0.37
CA ALA A 71 15.95 5.78 -1.70
C ALA A 71 14.97 4.63 -1.99
N ILE A 72 14.34 4.06 -0.95
CA ILE A 72 13.47 2.89 -1.04
C ILE A 72 11.99 3.29 -0.83
N PHE A 73 11.72 4.29 0.03
CA PHE A 73 10.35 4.64 0.44
C PHE A 73 9.88 6.04 -0.03
N ASN A 74 10.63 6.78 -0.84
CA ASN A 74 10.22 8.14 -1.22
C ASN A 74 8.97 8.20 -2.11
N ASP A 75 8.60 7.10 -2.74
CA ASP A 75 7.46 6.98 -3.65
C ASP A 75 6.37 6.06 -3.08
N ASN A 76 6.41 5.78 -1.78
CA ASN A 76 5.48 4.86 -1.14
C ASN A 76 4.30 5.57 -0.53
N PHE A 77 3.08 5.18 -0.91
CA PHE A 77 1.85 5.82 -0.47
C PHE A 77 0.83 4.78 0.01
N ILE A 78 0.17 5.10 1.11
CA ILE A 78 -1.09 4.47 1.49
C ILE A 78 -2.21 5.34 0.98
N CYS A 79 -2.96 4.82 0.03
CA CYS A 79 -4.12 5.48 -0.55
C CYS A 79 -5.40 4.83 -0.06
N TRP A 80 -6.51 5.56 -0.15
CA TRP A 80 -7.81 5.04 0.24
C TRP A 80 -8.99 5.67 -0.47
N LYS A 81 -10.05 4.87 -0.59
CA LYS A 81 -11.39 5.30 -1.02
C LYS A 81 -12.35 5.17 0.15
N GLN A 82 -13.30 6.10 0.24
CA GLN A 82 -14.47 5.93 1.10
C GLN A 82 -15.54 5.18 0.31
N ASN A 83 -16.02 4.08 0.88
CA ASN A 83 -17.13 3.32 0.34
C ASN A 83 -18.41 3.97 0.89
N GLN A 84 -19.27 4.44 -0.02
CA GLN A 84 -20.58 5.00 0.33
C GLN A 84 -21.55 3.93 0.77
#